data_AF-A0AAD2HKV8-F1
#
_entry.id   AF-A0AAD2HKV8-F1
#
_cell.length_a   1.000
_cell.length_b   1.000
_cell.length_c   1.000
_cell.angle_alpha   90.00
_cell.angle_beta   90.00
_cell.angle_gamma   90.00
#
_symmetry.space_group_name_H-M   'P 1'
#
loop_
_entity.id
_entity.type
_entity.pdbx_description
1 polymer ?
#
loop_
_entity_poly.entity_id
_entity_poly.type
_entity_poly.pdbx_seq_one_letter_code
_entity_poly.pdbx_strand_id
1 'polypeptide(L)'
;MMAMPIMTVSSVKSVTTRKSPNNATIRERTVVYEGSASPRELLEAMVIQATAALKALEVSKPPPVEEELTEEQKRMTVDVKGKSKQAETAFTDETQKLYNFCQRIISTADAIDRSLLDTKGQAFLTRLKASLPKVITSSSGQSAWVDPGTTEESAIEAYLDWATRVRFEYCDLTVPTTEPVSDQQLPHYKSYYNNEIRMLAMSDIPKRSLAIAKELSILTNNLPTAWNSSIFLRIDETRVDVIKALITGPEGTPYYNGCYLFDIFLGPSYNQAPPSVKYMTTNGGKFRFNPNLYADGKVCLSLLGTWSGPGWVAGKSTLLQVLISIQSMILCDEPYLNEPGWANDADTPQSRSYSANVRRMVVKTAMLGNLQNPPEPFRDIIRTHFRLKAQSICKQLDEWLGKDDGKSTQGEFGVRNEGASQSSNGLGADVTELKRMLRVLEAEKSK
;
A
#
# COMPACT_ATOMS: atom_id res chain seq x y z
N MET A 1 -15.20 -35.52 5.08
CA MET A 1 -13.83 -35.31 5.56
C MET A 1 -13.31 -34.04 4.93
N MET A 2 -12.92 -33.04 5.72
CA MET A 2 -12.19 -31.90 5.18
C MET A 2 -10.80 -32.41 4.75
N ALA A 3 -10.34 -32.01 3.56
CA ALA A 3 -8.99 -32.33 3.12
C ALA A 3 -8.01 -31.76 4.16
N MET A 4 -7.11 -32.60 4.68
CA MET A 4 -6.09 -32.13 5.61
C MET A 4 -5.19 -31.11 4.88
N PRO A 5 -4.85 -29.98 5.51
CA PRO A 5 -3.97 -29.00 4.90
C PRO A 5 -2.63 -29.66 4.56
N ILE A 6 -2.12 -29.37 3.36
CA ILE A 6 -0.80 -29.81 2.95
C ILE A 6 0.19 -28.97 3.76
N MET A 7 0.85 -29.60 4.72
CA MET A 7 1.81 -28.95 5.61
C MET A 7 3.20 -28.98 4.96
N THR A 8 3.79 -27.83 4.69
CA THR A 8 5.17 -27.69 4.22
C THR A 8 6.08 -27.30 5.39
N VAL A 9 7.33 -27.73 5.37
CA VAL A 9 8.31 -27.34 6.40
C VAL A 9 8.69 -25.88 6.17
N SER A 10 8.30 -25.00 7.09
CA SER A 10 8.56 -23.55 7.06
C SER A 10 9.91 -23.21 7.68
N SER A 11 10.29 -23.83 8.80
CA SER A 11 11.65 -23.71 9.33
C SER A 11 12.08 -24.90 10.17
N VAL A 12 13.40 -25.07 10.26
CA VAL A 12 14.03 -26.07 11.13
C VAL A 12 15.03 -25.35 12.02
N LYS A 13 14.75 -25.27 13.32
CA LYS A 13 15.71 -24.79 14.32
C LYS A 13 16.32 -25.99 15.06
N SER A 14 17.63 -26.14 14.96
CA SER A 14 18.39 -27.09 15.78
C SER A 14 18.78 -26.40 17.09
N VAL A 15 18.27 -26.89 18.22
CA VAL A 15 18.65 -26.37 19.55
C VAL A 15 19.79 -27.22 20.10
N THR A 16 20.79 -26.55 20.68
CA THR A 16 22.01 -27.14 21.25
C THR A 16 21.69 -28.16 22.35
N THR A 17 22.49 -29.22 22.40
CA THR A 17 22.36 -30.37 23.32
C THR A 17 22.25 -29.94 24.80
N ARG A 18 21.15 -30.29 25.47
CA ARG A 18 21.09 -30.31 26.95
C ARG A 18 21.43 -31.71 27.46
N LYS A 19 22.30 -31.79 28.47
CA LYS A 19 22.56 -33.03 29.20
C LYS A 19 21.38 -33.33 30.13
N SER A 20 20.75 -34.49 29.95
CA SER A 20 19.79 -35.05 30.91
C SER A 20 20.51 -35.52 32.18
N PRO A 21 19.84 -35.56 33.35
CA PRO A 21 20.39 -36.13 34.59
C PRO A 21 20.91 -37.58 34.46
N ASN A 22 20.50 -38.32 33.42
CA ASN A 22 21.02 -39.66 33.10
C ASN A 22 22.17 -39.69 32.08
N ASN A 23 22.83 -38.56 31.82
CA ASN A 23 23.99 -38.42 30.92
C ASN A 23 23.73 -38.81 29.44
N ALA A 24 22.45 -38.90 29.03
CA ALA A 24 22.06 -39.08 27.64
C ALA A 24 21.99 -37.72 26.92
N THR A 25 22.60 -37.64 25.73
CA THR A 25 22.56 -36.47 24.85
C THR A 25 21.24 -36.46 24.08
N ILE A 26 20.31 -35.57 24.43
CA ILE A 26 19.06 -35.38 23.71
C ILE A 26 19.30 -34.32 22.63
N ARG A 27 19.07 -34.67 21.36
CA ARG A 27 19.06 -33.73 20.23
C ARG A 27 17.62 -33.32 19.99
N GLU A 28 17.30 -32.05 20.24
CA GLU A 28 15.98 -31.51 20.01
C GLU A 28 15.96 -30.70 18.70
N ARG A 29 14.96 -30.98 17.85
CA ARG A 29 14.77 -30.32 16.56
C ARG A 29 13.36 -29.78 16.52
N THR A 30 13.23 -28.46 16.45
CA THR A 30 11.94 -27.82 16.21
C THR A 30 11.74 -27.70 14.71
N VAL A 31 10.72 -28.37 14.18
CA VAL A 31 10.29 -28.26 12.79
C VAL A 31 8.97 -27.50 12.79
N VAL A 32 8.97 -26.29 12.26
CA VAL A 32 7.76 -25.48 12.06
C VAL A 32 7.19 -25.86 10.71
N TYR A 33 5.92 -26.28 10.69
CA TYR A 33 5.19 -26.54 9.46
C TYR A 33 4.18 -25.43 9.21
N GLU A 34 4.04 -25.00 7.97
CA GLU A 34 3.08 -23.99 7.52
C GLU A 34 2.18 -24.59 6.45
N GLY A 35 0.91 -24.19 6.39
CA GLY A 35 0.00 -24.69 5.37
C GLY A 35 0.36 -24.12 4.00
N SER A 36 0.61 -24.97 3.00
CA SER A 36 0.70 -24.50 1.62
C SER A 36 -0.70 -24.11 1.11
N ALA A 37 -0.77 -23.05 0.32
CA ALA A 37 -2.01 -22.64 -0.33
C ALA A 37 -2.64 -23.82 -1.09
N SER A 38 -3.91 -24.08 -0.79
CA SER A 38 -4.72 -25.08 -1.46
C SER A 38 -4.92 -24.73 -2.94
N PRO A 39 -5.22 -25.72 -3.80
CA PRO A 39 -5.52 -25.45 -5.21
C PRO A 39 -6.62 -24.42 -5.43
N ARG A 40 -7.61 -24.36 -4.52
CA ARG A 40 -8.69 -23.37 -4.60
C ARG A 40 -8.23 -21.98 -4.20
N GLU A 41 -7.36 -21.83 -3.20
CA GLU A 41 -6.77 -20.54 -2.84
C GLU A 41 -5.89 -19.99 -3.96
N LEU A 42 -5.10 -20.85 -4.62
CA LEU A 42 -4.31 -20.47 -5.79
C LEU A 42 -5.19 -20.01 -6.95
N LEU A 43 -6.29 -20.74 -7.23
CA LEU A 43 -7.25 -20.34 -8.25
C LEU A 43 -7.92 -19.01 -7.90
N GLU A 44 -8.32 -18.80 -6.65
CA GLU A 44 -8.91 -17.52 -6.23
C GLU A 44 -7.92 -16.37 -6.37
N ALA A 45 -6.66 -16.59 -6.01
CA ALA A 45 -5.60 -15.61 -6.23
C ALA A 45 -5.48 -15.24 -7.73
N MET A 46 -5.57 -16.20 -8.64
CA MET A 46 -5.60 -15.92 -10.09
C MET A 46 -6.85 -15.15 -10.53
N VAL A 47 -8.02 -15.47 -9.96
CA VAL A 47 -9.28 -14.75 -10.24
C VAL A 47 -9.18 -13.29 -9.79
N ILE A 48 -8.61 -13.04 -8.62
CA ILE A 48 -8.34 -11.68 -8.10
C ILE A 48 -7.46 -10.90 -9.08
N GLN A 49 -6.37 -11.50 -9.54
CA GLN A 49 -5.45 -10.87 -10.49
C GLN A 49 -6.11 -10.58 -11.84
N ALA A 50 -6.87 -11.54 -12.35
CA ALA A 50 -7.62 -11.40 -13.59
C ALA A 50 -8.66 -10.28 -13.49
N THR A 51 -9.38 -10.20 -12.36
CA THR A 51 -10.39 -9.16 -12.11
C THR A 51 -9.75 -7.77 -12.03
N ALA A 52 -8.63 -7.63 -11.32
CA ALA A 52 -7.89 -6.37 -11.23
C ALA A 52 -7.35 -5.93 -12.60
N ALA A 53 -6.88 -6.86 -13.41
CA ALA A 53 -6.43 -6.57 -14.77
C ALA A 53 -7.60 -6.13 -15.67
N LEU A 54 -8.75 -6.81 -15.62
CA LEU A 54 -9.94 -6.42 -16.38
C LEU A 54 -10.44 -5.04 -15.99
N LYS A 55 -10.51 -4.73 -14.69
CA LYS A 55 -10.92 -3.40 -14.21
C LYS A 55 -10.03 -2.29 -14.79
N ALA A 56 -8.71 -2.53 -14.87
CA ALA A 56 -7.79 -1.57 -15.47
C ALA A 56 -7.95 -1.41 -17.00
N LEU A 57 -8.46 -2.43 -17.69
CA LEU A 57 -8.74 -2.40 -19.14
C LEU A 57 -10.13 -1.86 -19.48
N GLU A 58 -11.11 -1.97 -18.58
CA GLU A 58 -12.46 -1.45 -18.80
C GLU A 58 -12.50 0.08 -18.72
N VAL A 59 -11.66 0.68 -17.87
CA VAL A 59 -11.51 2.14 -17.73
C VAL A 59 -11.02 2.81 -19.03
N SER A 60 -10.41 2.06 -19.95
CA SER A 60 -10.04 2.59 -21.28
C SER A 60 -11.18 2.64 -22.30
N LYS A 61 -12.40 2.14 -22.01
CA LYS A 61 -13.53 2.35 -22.92
C LYS A 61 -14.10 3.76 -22.70
N PRO A 62 -14.18 4.61 -23.75
CA PRO A 62 -15.03 5.78 -23.66
C PRO A 62 -16.49 5.34 -23.43
N PRO A 63 -17.31 6.13 -22.71
CA PRO A 63 -18.73 5.85 -22.59
C PRO A 63 -19.34 5.73 -23.99
N PRO A 64 -20.32 4.82 -24.20
CA PRO A 64 -21.01 4.75 -25.47
C PRO A 64 -21.68 6.10 -25.72
N VAL A 65 -21.22 6.81 -26.73
CA VAL A 65 -21.94 7.96 -27.27
C VAL A 65 -23.20 7.35 -27.89
N GLU A 66 -24.35 7.50 -27.24
CA GLU A 66 -25.64 7.32 -27.90
C GLU A 66 -25.76 8.44 -28.94
N GLU A 67 -25.18 8.22 -30.12
CA GLU A 67 -25.52 9.01 -31.30
C GLU A 67 -26.97 8.66 -31.68
N GLU A 68 -27.93 9.37 -31.10
CA GLU A 68 -29.26 9.48 -31.68
C GLU A 68 -29.11 10.15 -33.06
N LEU A 69 -28.91 9.33 -34.09
CA LEU A 69 -28.97 9.78 -35.47
C LEU A 69 -30.36 10.35 -35.72
N THR A 70 -30.42 11.64 -36.00
CA THR A 70 -31.63 12.32 -36.45
C THR A 70 -32.15 11.68 -37.76
N GLU A 71 -33.47 11.62 -37.93
CA GLU A 71 -34.16 11.02 -39.09
C GLU A 71 -33.64 11.53 -40.46
N GLU A 72 -33.05 12.73 -40.51
CA GLU A 72 -32.42 13.28 -41.73
C GLU A 72 -31.09 12.59 -42.09
N GLN A 73 -30.28 12.19 -41.09
CA GLN A 73 -29.02 11.47 -41.32
C GLN A 73 -29.25 10.03 -41.81
N LYS A 74 -30.41 9.43 -41.49
CA LYS A 74 -30.83 8.11 -42.02
C LYS A 74 -31.29 8.16 -43.48
N ARG A 75 -31.70 9.32 -44.01
CA ARG A 75 -32.16 9.46 -45.41
C ARG A 75 -31.03 9.72 -46.41
N MET A 76 -29.83 10.12 -45.96
CA MET A 76 -28.70 10.43 -46.85
C MET A 76 -27.77 9.25 -47.14
N THR A 77 -27.99 8.06 -46.57
CA THR A 77 -27.09 6.88 -46.73
C THR A 77 -27.51 5.88 -47.82
N VAL A 78 -28.34 6.28 -48.78
CA VAL A 78 -28.62 5.47 -49.99
C VAL A 78 -28.03 6.15 -51.23
N ASP A 79 -26.74 6.45 -51.17
CA ASP A 79 -25.82 6.46 -52.32
C ASP A 79 -24.51 7.09 -51.87
N VAL A 80 -23.49 6.26 -51.69
CA VAL A 80 -22.07 6.53 -52.00
C VAL A 80 -21.29 5.33 -51.47
N LYS A 81 -20.85 4.51 -52.42
CA LYS A 81 -19.94 3.39 -52.24
C LYS A 81 -18.54 3.97 -51.96
N GLY A 82 -18.26 4.34 -50.73
CA GLY A 82 -16.97 4.87 -50.28
C GLY A 82 -16.54 4.20 -48.98
N LYS A 83 -15.38 3.54 -49.00
CA LYS A 83 -14.74 2.96 -47.80
C LYS A 83 -14.43 4.06 -46.78
N SER A 84 -15.34 4.34 -45.86
CA SER A 84 -15.03 4.99 -44.60
C SER A 84 -14.51 3.92 -43.63
N LYS A 85 -13.20 3.95 -43.37
CA LYS A 85 -12.64 3.29 -42.17
C LYS A 85 -13.28 4.00 -40.97
N GLN A 86 -14.30 3.39 -40.39
CA GLN A 86 -14.67 3.68 -39.01
C GLN A 86 -13.43 3.42 -38.16
N ALA A 87 -13.00 4.43 -37.42
CA ALA A 87 -11.96 4.29 -36.42
C ALA A 87 -12.56 3.54 -35.23
N GLU A 88 -12.81 2.23 -35.40
CA GLU A 88 -12.89 1.33 -34.26
C GLU A 88 -11.54 1.40 -33.55
N THR A 89 -11.54 1.86 -32.31
CA THR A 89 -10.40 1.82 -31.38
C THR A 89 -9.84 0.41 -31.37
N ALA A 90 -8.80 0.18 -32.16
CA ALA A 90 -8.15 -1.11 -32.25
C ALA A 90 -7.48 -1.39 -30.92
N PHE A 91 -8.14 -2.20 -30.08
CA PHE A 91 -7.45 -2.97 -29.06
C PHE A 91 -6.20 -3.57 -29.71
N THR A 92 -5.02 -3.31 -29.16
CA THR A 92 -3.84 -4.03 -29.62
C THR A 92 -4.13 -5.52 -29.45
N ASP A 93 -3.72 -6.35 -30.41
CA ASP A 93 -3.94 -7.82 -30.37
C ASP A 93 -3.51 -8.42 -29.01
N GLU A 94 -2.45 -7.87 -28.40
CA GLU A 94 -2.01 -8.22 -27.04
C GLU A 94 -3.02 -7.86 -25.94
N THR A 95 -3.65 -6.69 -26.00
CA THR A 95 -4.65 -6.27 -25.00
C THR A 95 -5.90 -7.14 -25.09
N GLN A 96 -6.36 -7.44 -26.32
CA GLN A 96 -7.49 -8.35 -26.52
C GLN A 96 -7.16 -9.77 -26.05
N LYS A 97 -5.94 -10.25 -26.32
CA LYS A 97 -5.46 -11.55 -25.82
C LYS A 97 -5.46 -11.59 -24.28
N LEU A 98 -4.97 -10.54 -23.62
CA LEU A 98 -5.00 -10.47 -22.15
C LEU A 98 -6.43 -10.43 -21.61
N TYR A 99 -7.29 -9.62 -22.22
CA TYR A 99 -8.71 -9.52 -21.83
C TYR A 99 -9.41 -10.89 -21.93
N ASN A 100 -9.30 -11.55 -23.09
CA ASN A 100 -9.88 -12.88 -23.31
C ASN A 100 -9.29 -13.93 -22.36
N PHE A 101 -7.99 -13.85 -22.07
CA PHE A 101 -7.33 -14.73 -21.11
C PHE A 101 -7.90 -14.57 -19.69
N CYS A 102 -8.04 -13.33 -19.22
CA CYS A 102 -8.60 -13.02 -17.90
C CYS A 102 -10.07 -13.48 -17.79
N GLN A 103 -10.89 -13.20 -18.82
CA GLN A 103 -12.27 -13.66 -18.86
C GLN A 103 -12.37 -15.20 -18.82
N ARG A 104 -11.45 -15.90 -19.50
CA ARG A 104 -11.43 -17.37 -19.47
C ARG A 104 -11.10 -17.92 -18.08
N ILE A 105 -10.19 -17.28 -17.33
CA ILE A 105 -9.89 -17.66 -15.94
C ILE A 105 -11.15 -17.53 -15.08
N ILE A 106 -11.83 -16.39 -15.15
CA ILE A 106 -13.05 -16.13 -14.35
C ILE A 106 -14.16 -17.12 -14.73
N SER A 107 -14.44 -17.28 -16.01
CA SER A 107 -15.45 -18.23 -16.51
C SER A 107 -15.17 -19.67 -16.08
N THR A 108 -13.90 -20.07 -16.03
CA THR A 108 -13.49 -21.40 -15.54
C THR A 108 -13.73 -21.53 -14.04
N ALA A 109 -13.42 -20.51 -13.24
CA ALA A 109 -13.69 -20.49 -11.82
C ALA A 109 -15.20 -20.57 -11.53
N ASP A 110 -16.03 -19.85 -12.29
CA ASP A 110 -17.49 -19.90 -12.18
C ASP A 110 -18.07 -21.26 -12.59
N ALA A 111 -17.47 -21.92 -13.59
CA ALA A 111 -17.84 -23.29 -13.97
C ALA A 111 -17.51 -24.29 -12.85
N ILE A 112 -16.35 -24.15 -12.19
CA ILE A 112 -15.98 -24.94 -11.02
C ILE A 112 -16.96 -24.70 -9.87
N ASP A 113 -17.31 -23.44 -9.59
CA ASP A 113 -18.24 -23.08 -8.53
C ASP A 113 -19.63 -23.67 -8.76
N ARG A 114 -20.13 -23.65 -10.01
CA ARG A 114 -21.38 -24.33 -10.39
C ARG A 114 -21.30 -25.84 -10.18
N SER A 115 -20.19 -26.47 -10.58
CA SER A 115 -20.01 -27.92 -10.35
C SER A 115 -19.92 -28.28 -8.86
N LEU A 116 -19.28 -27.44 -8.04
CA LEU A 116 -19.24 -27.61 -6.58
C LEU A 116 -20.62 -27.41 -5.94
N LEU A 117 -21.40 -26.45 -6.45
CA LEU A 117 -22.78 -26.25 -6.03
C LEU A 117 -23.62 -27.51 -6.29
N ASP A 118 -23.53 -28.07 -7.51
CA ASP A 118 -24.30 -29.26 -7.90
C ASP A 118 -23.89 -30.51 -7.11
N THR A 119 -22.60 -30.66 -6.79
CA THR A 119 -22.06 -31.88 -6.14
C THR A 119 -22.01 -31.82 -4.61
N LYS A 120 -21.86 -30.65 -4.02
CA LYS A 120 -21.67 -30.46 -2.56
C LYS A 120 -22.73 -29.56 -1.91
N GLY A 121 -23.54 -28.87 -2.70
CA GLY A 121 -24.60 -27.98 -2.23
C GLY A 121 -24.11 -26.58 -1.83
N GLN A 122 -25.06 -25.66 -1.70
CA GLN A 122 -24.82 -24.23 -1.45
C GLN A 122 -24.06 -23.97 -0.16
N ALA A 123 -24.41 -24.67 0.93
CA ALA A 123 -23.80 -24.46 2.25
C ALA A 123 -22.29 -24.76 2.25
N PHE A 124 -21.86 -25.74 1.47
CA PHE A 124 -20.43 -26.04 1.30
C PHE A 124 -19.73 -24.92 0.53
N LEU A 125 -20.30 -24.49 -0.61
CA LEU A 125 -19.72 -23.44 -1.44
C LEU A 125 -19.61 -22.12 -0.69
N THR A 126 -20.63 -21.73 0.08
CA THR A 126 -20.59 -20.51 0.91
C THR A 126 -19.47 -20.56 1.93
N ARG A 127 -19.28 -21.70 2.62
CA ARG A 127 -18.19 -21.88 3.59
C ARG A 127 -16.82 -21.83 2.92
N LEU A 128 -16.69 -22.46 1.76
CA LEU A 128 -15.46 -22.43 0.97
C LEU A 128 -15.14 -21.00 0.53
N LYS A 129 -16.09 -20.26 -0.06
CA LYS A 129 -15.88 -18.86 -0.46
C LYS A 129 -15.60 -17.94 0.73
N ALA A 130 -16.10 -18.27 1.92
CA ALA A 130 -15.78 -17.52 3.13
C ALA A 130 -14.32 -17.68 3.57
N SER A 131 -13.68 -18.82 3.28
CA SER A 131 -12.28 -19.08 3.64
C SER A 131 -11.27 -18.63 2.59
N LEU A 132 -11.71 -18.19 1.41
CA LEU A 132 -10.81 -17.76 0.34
C LEU A 132 -10.38 -16.30 0.49
N PRO A 133 -9.19 -15.92 -0.03
CA PRO A 133 -8.76 -14.53 -0.10
C PRO A 133 -9.78 -13.66 -0.82
N LYS A 134 -10.01 -12.43 -0.34
CA LYS A 134 -10.92 -11.46 -0.96
C LYS A 134 -10.22 -10.10 -1.10
N VAL A 135 -10.45 -9.42 -2.21
CA VAL A 135 -10.12 -8.00 -2.34
C VAL A 135 -11.29 -7.18 -1.79
N ILE A 136 -10.98 -6.28 -0.86
CA ILE A 136 -11.97 -5.41 -0.25
C ILE A 136 -12.25 -4.26 -1.22
N THR A 137 -13.53 -4.00 -1.47
CA THR A 137 -14.02 -2.79 -2.15
C THR A 137 -14.75 -1.92 -1.13
N SER A 138 -14.75 -0.60 -1.33
CA SER A 138 -15.48 0.39 -0.51
C SER A 138 -16.91 -0.03 -0.14
N SER A 139 -17.60 -0.75 -1.03
CA SER A 139 -18.96 -1.27 -0.83
C SER A 139 -19.10 -2.42 0.19
N SER A 140 -18.00 -3.05 0.60
CA SER A 140 -18.04 -4.25 1.45
C SER A 140 -18.25 -3.95 2.93
N GLY A 141 -18.07 -2.70 3.39
CA GLY A 141 -18.43 -2.23 4.74
C GLY A 141 -17.80 -3.01 5.91
N GLN A 142 -16.90 -3.96 5.64
CA GLN A 142 -16.29 -4.82 6.65
C GLN A 142 -15.07 -4.09 7.21
N SER A 143 -15.29 -3.30 8.25
CA SER A 143 -14.23 -3.03 9.22
C SER A 143 -13.79 -4.40 9.76
N ALA A 144 -12.65 -4.90 9.29
CA ALA A 144 -12.07 -6.15 9.78
C ALA A 144 -11.54 -5.90 11.19
N TRP A 145 -12.46 -5.80 12.16
CA TRP A 145 -12.11 -5.75 13.57
C TRP A 145 -11.38 -7.04 13.92
N VAL A 146 -10.18 -6.90 14.47
CA VAL A 146 -9.38 -8.03 14.94
C VAL A 146 -8.91 -7.72 16.35
N ASP A 147 -9.16 -8.60 17.31
CA ASP A 147 -8.65 -8.42 18.66
C ASP A 147 -7.14 -8.76 18.69
N PRO A 148 -6.30 -7.95 19.36
CA PRO A 148 -4.85 -8.15 19.39
C PRO A 148 -4.40 -9.41 20.16
N GLY A 149 -5.33 -10.24 20.65
CA GLY A 149 -5.01 -11.39 21.48
C GLY A 149 -4.48 -10.98 22.87
N THR A 150 -4.06 -11.97 23.66
CA THR A 150 -3.49 -11.75 25.01
C THR A 150 -1.96 -11.87 25.05
N THR A 151 -1.35 -12.38 23.97
CA THR A 151 0.09 -12.65 23.83
C THR A 151 0.66 -11.95 22.61
N GLU A 152 1.96 -11.65 22.61
CA GLU A 152 2.64 -10.97 21.50
C GLU A 152 2.57 -11.78 20.19
N GLU A 153 2.70 -13.10 20.26
CA GLU A 153 2.60 -13.98 19.08
C GLU A 153 1.21 -13.91 18.44
N SER A 154 0.16 -13.92 19.26
CA SER A 154 -1.23 -13.78 18.81
C SER A 154 -1.49 -12.39 18.23
N ALA A 155 -0.88 -11.34 18.78
CA ALA A 155 -0.97 -9.99 18.23
C ALA A 155 -0.31 -9.89 16.84
N ILE A 156 0.85 -10.54 16.68
CA ILE A 156 1.57 -10.63 15.40
C ILE A 156 0.71 -11.37 14.37
N GLU A 157 0.16 -12.53 14.72
CA GLU A 157 -0.71 -13.32 13.83
C GLU A 157 -1.96 -12.53 13.44
N ALA A 158 -2.64 -11.92 14.41
CA ALA A 158 -3.81 -11.06 14.21
C ALA A 158 -3.49 -9.88 13.27
N TYR A 159 -2.35 -9.24 13.45
CA TYR A 159 -1.91 -8.14 12.60
C TYR A 159 -1.59 -8.59 11.19
N LEU A 160 -0.90 -9.72 11.02
CA LEU A 160 -0.56 -10.25 9.70
C LEU A 160 -1.82 -10.62 8.92
N ASP A 161 -2.75 -11.31 9.56
CA ASP A 161 -4.03 -11.71 8.98
C ASP A 161 -4.87 -10.48 8.57
N TRP A 162 -4.97 -9.49 9.47
CA TRP A 162 -5.61 -8.21 9.17
C TRP A 162 -4.93 -7.44 8.04
N ALA A 163 -3.62 -7.21 8.13
CA ALA A 163 -2.86 -6.42 7.17
C ALA A 163 -2.91 -7.06 5.78
N THR A 164 -2.80 -8.38 5.72
CA THR A 164 -2.95 -9.17 4.49
C THR A 164 -4.28 -8.90 3.84
N ARG A 165 -5.40 -8.85 4.58
CA ARG A 165 -6.73 -8.57 4.01
C ARG A 165 -6.89 -7.15 3.49
N VAL A 166 -6.36 -6.14 4.20
CA VAL A 166 -6.60 -4.72 3.89
C VAL A 166 -5.50 -4.04 3.07
N ARG A 167 -4.43 -4.79 2.70
CA ARG A 167 -3.26 -4.28 1.95
C ARG A 167 -3.60 -3.62 0.62
N PHE A 168 -4.71 -4.01 -0.01
CA PHE A 168 -5.11 -3.51 -1.33
C PHE A 168 -6.61 -3.33 -1.37
N GLU A 169 -7.08 -2.14 -1.74
CA GLU A 169 -8.49 -1.81 -1.86
C GLU A 169 -8.73 -0.77 -2.96
N TYR A 170 -9.86 -0.90 -3.65
CA TYR A 170 -10.41 0.14 -4.51
C TYR A 170 -11.38 1.02 -3.73
N CYS A 171 -11.21 2.34 -3.83
CA CYS A 171 -12.05 3.31 -3.14
C CYS A 171 -12.26 4.57 -3.99
N ASP A 172 -13.27 5.37 -3.65
CA ASP A 172 -13.49 6.69 -4.25
C ASP A 172 -12.46 7.70 -3.71
N LEU A 173 -11.55 8.15 -4.58
CA LEU A 173 -10.56 9.18 -4.26
C LEU A 173 -11.00 10.57 -4.75
N THR A 174 -12.23 10.74 -5.21
CA THR A 174 -12.74 12.04 -5.62
C THR A 174 -13.01 12.97 -4.43
N VAL A 175 -13.00 14.26 -4.70
CA VAL A 175 -13.38 15.33 -3.77
C VAL A 175 -14.88 15.56 -3.93
N PRO A 176 -15.68 15.35 -2.86
CA PRO A 176 -17.12 15.66 -2.91
C PRO A 176 -17.32 17.13 -3.27
N THR A 177 -18.14 17.39 -4.28
CA THR A 177 -18.46 18.76 -4.73
C THR A 177 -19.89 19.09 -4.34
N THR A 178 -20.12 20.27 -3.76
CA THR A 178 -21.44 20.71 -3.27
C THR A 178 -22.30 21.37 -4.35
N GLU A 179 -21.72 21.70 -5.49
CA GLU A 179 -22.43 22.29 -6.63
C GLU A 179 -22.91 21.21 -7.60
N PRO A 180 -24.07 21.41 -8.27
CA PRO A 180 -24.55 20.49 -9.28
C PRO A 180 -23.52 20.42 -10.42
N VAL A 181 -22.79 19.31 -10.46
CA VAL A 181 -21.81 19.00 -11.49
C VAL A 181 -22.56 18.94 -12.82
N SER A 182 -22.25 19.83 -13.76
CA SER A 182 -22.68 19.61 -15.14
C SER A 182 -21.97 18.36 -15.66
N ASP A 183 -22.63 17.54 -16.47
CA ASP A 183 -22.07 16.27 -17.00
C ASP A 183 -20.71 16.41 -17.72
N GLN A 184 -20.24 17.65 -17.95
CA GLN A 184 -18.98 17.97 -18.60
C GLN A 184 -17.81 18.26 -17.64
N GLN A 185 -18.03 18.39 -16.32
CA GLN A 185 -16.98 18.80 -15.40
C GLN A 185 -16.26 17.61 -14.75
N LEU A 186 -14.99 17.42 -15.11
CA LEU A 186 -14.14 16.36 -14.56
C LEU A 186 -13.94 16.50 -13.04
N PRO A 187 -14.13 15.41 -12.27
CA PRO A 187 -14.02 15.44 -10.81
C PRO A 187 -12.60 15.81 -10.38
N HIS A 188 -12.52 16.43 -9.19
CA HIS A 188 -11.25 16.61 -8.49
C HIS A 188 -10.93 15.36 -7.70
N TYR A 189 -9.64 15.04 -7.58
CA TYR A 189 -9.13 13.92 -6.82
C TYR A 189 -8.38 14.42 -5.59
N LYS A 190 -8.49 13.68 -4.48
CA LYS A 190 -7.77 13.90 -3.23
C LYS A 190 -6.28 13.55 -3.38
N SER A 191 -5.61 14.02 -4.43
CA SER A 191 -4.22 13.68 -4.77
C SER A 191 -3.43 14.95 -5.08
N TYR A 192 -2.15 14.97 -4.73
CA TYR A 192 -1.21 16.02 -5.15
C TYR A 192 -1.22 16.23 -6.67
N TYR A 193 -1.37 15.14 -7.44
CA TYR A 193 -1.36 15.17 -8.91
C TYR A 193 -2.71 15.48 -9.55
N ASN A 194 -3.63 16.13 -8.83
CA ASN A 194 -5.00 16.38 -9.29
C ASN A 194 -5.06 17.03 -10.68
N ASN A 195 -4.18 18.00 -10.95
CA ASN A 195 -4.20 18.72 -12.23
C ASN A 195 -3.78 17.80 -13.38
N GLU A 196 -2.71 17.02 -13.19
CA GLU A 196 -2.19 16.05 -14.16
C GLU A 196 -3.20 14.93 -14.44
N ILE A 197 -3.87 14.44 -13.39
CA ILE A 197 -4.92 13.42 -13.50
C ILE A 197 -6.09 13.91 -14.36
N ARG A 198 -6.51 15.16 -14.16
CA ARG A 198 -7.61 15.79 -14.92
C ARG A 198 -7.21 16.05 -16.36
N MET A 199 -5.98 16.48 -16.62
CA MET A 199 -5.47 16.65 -18.00
C MET A 199 -5.45 15.33 -18.78
N LEU A 200 -5.22 14.20 -18.11
CA LEU A 200 -5.16 12.89 -18.74
C LEU A 200 -6.52 12.18 -18.84
N ALA A 201 -7.59 12.74 -18.29
CA ALA A 201 -8.87 12.03 -18.12
C ALA A 201 -9.54 11.60 -19.43
N MET A 202 -9.24 12.28 -20.55
CA MET A 202 -9.81 11.98 -21.87
C MET A 202 -8.81 11.26 -22.80
N SER A 203 -7.64 10.86 -22.28
CA SER A 203 -6.59 10.22 -23.08
C SER A 203 -6.63 8.70 -22.93
N ASP A 204 -7.04 8.00 -23.99
CA ASP A 204 -6.84 6.55 -24.06
C ASP A 204 -5.46 6.21 -24.63
N ILE A 205 -4.66 5.48 -23.85
CA ILE A 205 -3.29 5.08 -24.20
C ILE A 205 -3.18 3.55 -23.98
N PRO A 206 -3.54 2.72 -24.97
CA PRO A 206 -3.70 1.27 -24.79
C PRO A 206 -2.48 0.56 -24.20
N LYS A 207 -1.26 0.92 -24.65
CA LYS A 207 -0.01 0.34 -24.12
C LYS A 207 0.21 0.64 -22.64
N ARG A 208 -0.21 1.82 -22.19
CA ARG A 208 -0.15 2.24 -20.78
C ARG A 208 -1.22 1.50 -19.99
N SER A 209 -2.46 1.46 -20.46
CA SER A 209 -3.56 0.73 -19.80
C SER A 209 -3.21 -0.75 -19.60
N LEU A 210 -2.64 -1.40 -20.61
CA LEU A 210 -2.12 -2.76 -20.52
C LEU A 210 -1.02 -2.92 -19.46
N ALA A 211 -0.12 -1.94 -19.33
CA ALA A 211 0.93 -1.99 -18.33
C ALA A 211 0.39 -1.79 -16.91
N ILE A 212 -0.58 -0.89 -16.73
CA ILE A 212 -1.27 -0.67 -15.45
C ILE A 212 -2.04 -1.94 -15.05
N ALA A 213 -2.72 -2.60 -15.99
CA ALA A 213 -3.40 -3.86 -15.73
C ALA A 213 -2.45 -4.95 -15.21
N LYS A 214 -1.26 -5.07 -15.82
CA LYS A 214 -0.21 -5.99 -15.35
C LYS A 214 0.28 -5.61 -13.95
N GLU A 215 0.49 -4.33 -13.67
CA GLU A 215 0.89 -3.86 -12.33
C GLU A 215 -0.14 -4.20 -11.26
N LEU A 216 -1.40 -3.85 -11.47
CA LEU A 216 -2.45 -4.12 -10.47
C LEU A 216 -2.61 -5.62 -10.20
N SER A 217 -2.43 -6.46 -11.23
CA SER A 217 -2.41 -7.91 -11.06
C SER A 217 -1.28 -8.38 -10.14
N ILE A 218 -0.12 -7.73 -10.16
CA ILE A 218 1.00 -8.08 -9.28
C ILE A 218 0.75 -7.53 -7.87
N LEU A 219 0.32 -6.27 -7.76
CA LEU A 219 0.17 -5.55 -6.49
C LEU A 219 -0.94 -6.13 -5.60
N THR A 220 -1.98 -6.73 -6.17
CA THR A 220 -3.05 -7.36 -5.38
C THR A 220 -2.52 -8.45 -4.42
N ASN A 221 -1.51 -9.22 -4.81
CA ASN A 221 -1.04 -10.38 -4.04
C ASN A 221 0.40 -10.27 -3.50
N ASN A 222 1.21 -9.34 -3.99
CA ASN A 222 2.66 -9.30 -3.69
C ASN A 222 3.09 -8.10 -2.84
N LEU A 223 2.15 -7.34 -2.27
CA LEU A 223 2.49 -6.26 -1.35
C LEU A 223 3.04 -6.83 -0.03
N PRO A 224 4.21 -6.35 0.45
CA PRO A 224 4.76 -6.77 1.73
C PRO A 224 3.81 -6.45 2.88
N THR A 225 3.40 -7.47 3.62
CA THR A 225 2.65 -7.34 4.87
C THR A 225 3.36 -8.13 5.95
N ALA A 226 4.07 -7.41 6.82
CA ALA A 226 4.75 -7.99 7.97
C ALA A 226 4.55 -7.12 9.21
N TRP A 227 4.70 -7.71 10.40
CA TRP A 227 4.63 -6.98 11.67
C TRP A 227 5.63 -5.83 11.72
N ASN A 228 6.85 -6.05 11.22
CA ASN A 228 7.91 -5.06 11.22
C ASN A 228 7.68 -3.91 10.23
N SER A 229 7.06 -4.19 9.07
CA SER A 229 6.68 -3.19 8.07
C SER A 229 5.68 -3.79 7.08
N SER A 230 4.69 -2.97 6.71
CA SER A 230 3.60 -3.31 5.80
C SER A 230 3.34 -2.16 4.83
N ILE A 231 2.93 -2.50 3.62
CA ILE A 231 2.54 -1.55 2.56
C ILE A 231 1.05 -1.72 2.26
N PHE A 232 0.31 -0.62 2.29
CA PHE A 232 -1.12 -0.56 1.98
C PHE A 232 -1.35 0.36 0.79
N LEU A 233 -2.11 -0.12 -0.21
CA LEU A 233 -2.49 0.63 -1.39
C LEU A 233 -3.99 0.91 -1.42
N ARG A 234 -4.32 2.10 -1.90
CA ARG A 234 -5.67 2.56 -2.17
C ARG A 234 -5.71 3.14 -3.57
N ILE A 235 -6.53 2.56 -4.44
CA ILE A 235 -6.59 2.90 -5.86
C ILE A 235 -7.97 3.45 -6.15
N ASP A 236 -8.03 4.52 -6.94
CA ASP A 236 -9.31 5.06 -7.34
C ASP A 236 -10.11 4.01 -8.14
N GLU A 237 -11.39 3.88 -7.81
CA GLU A 237 -12.24 2.87 -8.42
C GLU A 237 -12.53 3.13 -9.90
N THR A 238 -12.49 4.40 -10.34
CA THR A 238 -12.69 4.83 -11.73
C THR A 238 -11.37 5.06 -12.46
N ARG A 239 -10.34 5.54 -11.76
CA ARG A 239 -9.06 5.96 -12.31
C ARG A 239 -7.92 5.16 -11.69
N VAL A 240 -7.69 3.97 -12.23
CA VAL A 240 -6.67 3.02 -11.76
C VAL A 240 -5.23 3.56 -11.80
N ASP A 241 -5.00 4.70 -12.46
CA ASP A 241 -3.75 5.44 -12.50
C ASP A 241 -3.54 6.39 -11.32
N VAL A 242 -4.54 6.55 -10.46
CA VAL A 242 -4.53 7.36 -9.24
C VAL A 242 -4.40 6.43 -8.04
N ILE A 243 -3.27 6.50 -7.36
CA ILE A 243 -2.92 5.57 -6.29
C ILE A 243 -2.45 6.37 -5.08
N LYS A 244 -2.85 5.93 -3.90
CA LYS A 244 -2.25 6.33 -2.63
C LYS A 244 -1.61 5.12 -1.96
N ALA A 245 -0.48 5.34 -1.33
CA ALA A 245 0.22 4.31 -0.56
C ALA A 245 0.43 4.77 0.89
N LEU A 246 0.35 3.82 1.81
CA LEU A 246 0.80 3.96 3.18
C LEU A 246 1.87 2.89 3.44
N ILE A 247 3.06 3.31 3.85
CA ILE A 247 4.14 2.43 4.28
C ILE A 247 4.32 2.62 5.78
N THR A 248 4.33 1.52 6.54
CA THR A 248 4.67 1.56 7.97
C THR A 248 6.17 1.45 8.14
N GLY A 249 6.75 2.26 9.03
CA GLY A 249 8.20 2.32 9.19
C GLY A 249 8.81 1.00 9.68
N PRO A 250 9.94 0.53 9.12
CA PRO A 250 10.57 -0.73 9.49
C PRO A 250 11.08 -0.77 10.93
N GLU A 251 11.03 -1.95 11.53
CA GLU A 251 11.65 -2.25 12.82
C GLU A 251 13.16 -2.02 12.80
N GLY A 252 13.71 -1.58 13.93
CA GLY A 252 15.13 -1.26 14.06
C GLY A 252 15.54 0.09 13.48
N THR A 253 14.59 0.89 12.99
CA THR A 253 14.88 2.20 12.38
C THR A 253 14.29 3.34 13.22
N PRO A 254 14.77 4.60 13.08
CA PRO A 254 14.11 5.75 13.69
C PRO A 254 12.70 6.01 13.12
N TYR A 255 12.26 5.25 12.12
CA TYR A 255 10.95 5.33 11.48
C TYR A 255 9.90 4.38 12.06
N TYR A 256 10.32 3.42 12.89
CA TYR A 256 9.51 2.25 13.28
C TYR A 256 8.10 2.61 13.77
N ASN A 257 7.08 1.90 13.27
CA ASN A 257 5.65 2.10 13.57
C ASN A 257 5.05 3.46 13.16
N GLY A 258 5.83 4.36 12.56
CA GLY A 258 5.29 5.55 11.89
C GLY A 258 4.52 5.16 10.63
N CYS A 259 3.44 5.88 10.31
CA CYS A 259 2.70 5.72 9.06
C CYS A 259 3.09 6.82 8.05
N TYR A 260 3.65 6.43 6.91
CA TYR A 260 4.17 7.33 5.87
C TYR A 260 3.30 7.26 4.62
N LEU A 261 2.73 8.39 4.22
CA LEU A 261 1.79 8.48 3.11
C LEU A 261 2.44 9.00 1.85
N PHE A 262 2.03 8.42 0.72
CA PHE A 262 2.50 8.79 -0.60
C PHE A 262 1.34 8.90 -1.59
N ASP A 263 1.34 9.97 -2.36
CA ASP A 263 0.49 10.09 -3.55
C ASP A 263 1.28 9.62 -4.77
N ILE A 264 0.64 8.80 -5.60
CA ILE A 264 1.27 8.13 -6.74
C ILE A 264 0.38 8.33 -7.97
N PHE A 265 0.99 8.77 -9.07
CA PHE A 265 0.31 8.93 -10.34
C PHE A 265 1.06 8.20 -11.46
N LEU A 266 0.34 7.34 -12.17
CA LEU A 266 0.86 6.61 -13.32
C LEU A 266 0.68 7.46 -14.58
N GLY A 267 1.64 8.35 -14.87
CA GLY A 267 1.51 9.34 -15.96
C GLY A 267 1.34 8.77 -17.38
N PRO A 268 1.20 9.62 -18.42
CA PRO A 268 0.94 9.20 -19.80
C PRO A 268 2.02 8.25 -20.37
N SER A 269 3.27 8.41 -19.93
CA SER A 269 4.40 7.59 -20.36
C SER A 269 4.69 6.41 -19.43
N TYR A 270 3.80 6.09 -18.49
CA TYR A 270 4.03 5.02 -17.51
C TYR A 270 4.36 3.69 -18.20
N ASN A 271 5.26 2.91 -17.58
CA ASN A 271 5.95 1.73 -18.13
C ASN A 271 7.08 2.04 -19.13
N GLN A 272 7.11 3.23 -19.75
CA GLN A 272 8.31 3.74 -20.45
C GLN A 272 9.11 4.71 -19.57
N ALA A 273 8.41 5.44 -18.71
CA ALA A 273 8.93 6.34 -17.69
C ALA A 273 8.40 5.92 -16.31
N PRO A 274 9.08 6.32 -15.22
CA PRO A 274 8.65 6.00 -13.87
C PRO A 274 7.31 6.65 -13.48
N PRO A 275 6.65 6.16 -12.42
CA PRO A 275 5.51 6.84 -11.83
C PRO A 275 5.95 8.16 -11.17
N SER A 276 5.01 9.10 -11.04
CA SER A 276 5.21 10.28 -10.19
C SER A 276 4.85 9.91 -8.75
N VAL A 277 5.75 10.18 -7.80
CA VAL A 277 5.55 9.88 -6.37
C VAL A 277 5.80 11.13 -5.52
N LYS A 278 4.85 11.45 -4.65
CA LYS A 278 4.91 12.57 -3.70
C LYS A 278 4.77 12.05 -2.28
N TYR A 279 5.72 12.39 -1.41
CA TYR A 279 5.64 12.13 0.02
C TYR A 279 4.77 13.17 0.72
N MET A 280 3.80 12.71 1.53
CA MET A 280 2.75 13.58 2.08
C MET A 280 2.91 13.84 3.59
N THR A 281 3.63 12.99 4.32
CA THR A 281 3.75 13.08 5.79
C THR A 281 4.86 14.06 6.22
N THR A 282 4.75 15.33 5.79
CA THR A 282 5.82 16.35 5.96
C THR A 282 5.54 17.39 7.06
N ASN A 283 4.45 17.23 7.81
CA ASN A 283 3.96 18.22 8.79
C ASN A 283 3.75 19.61 8.17
N GLY A 284 3.10 19.65 7.00
CA GLY A 284 2.84 20.90 6.27
C GLY A 284 4.11 21.56 5.75
N GLY A 285 5.08 20.78 5.26
CA GLY A 285 6.31 21.33 4.69
C GLY A 285 7.44 21.62 5.68
N LYS A 286 7.31 21.19 6.94
CA LYS A 286 8.28 21.54 8.01
C LYS A 286 9.37 20.50 8.18
N PHE A 287 9.05 19.21 8.00
CA PHE A 287 9.92 18.11 8.41
C PHE A 287 10.52 17.39 7.21
N ARG A 288 11.85 17.35 7.15
CA ARG A 288 12.65 16.51 6.27
C ARG A 288 13.01 15.23 7.02
N PHE A 289 12.29 14.15 6.73
CA PHE A 289 12.42 12.88 7.46
C PHE A 289 13.65 12.07 7.10
N ASN A 290 14.18 12.29 5.90
CA ASN A 290 15.34 11.58 5.36
C ASN A 290 16.03 12.50 4.34
N PRO A 291 17.34 12.35 4.06
CA PRO A 291 17.97 13.08 2.98
C PRO A 291 17.26 12.93 1.63
N ASN A 292 16.60 11.78 1.42
CA ASN A 292 15.81 11.48 0.23
C ASN A 292 14.30 11.74 0.35
N LEU A 293 13.81 12.23 1.50
CA LEU A 293 12.41 12.64 1.73
C LEU A 293 12.38 14.10 2.17
N TYR A 294 12.25 14.99 1.19
CA TYR A 294 12.25 16.43 1.38
C TYR A 294 10.95 16.88 2.07
N ALA A 295 11.01 18.02 2.76
CA ALA A 295 9.86 18.60 3.42
C ALA A 295 8.80 19.09 2.43
N ASP A 296 9.20 19.49 1.23
CA ASP A 296 8.26 19.79 0.15
C ASP A 296 7.54 18.54 -0.39
N GLY A 297 7.96 17.34 0.03
CA GLY A 297 7.40 16.05 -0.37
C GLY A 297 8.09 15.39 -1.56
N LYS A 298 9.21 15.93 -2.07
CA LYS A 298 10.01 15.27 -3.11
C LYS A 298 10.63 13.98 -2.58
N VAL A 299 10.54 12.91 -3.37
CA VAL A 299 11.18 11.62 -3.12
C VAL A 299 12.38 11.44 -4.05
N CYS A 300 13.55 11.21 -3.48
CA CYS A 300 14.77 10.93 -4.22
C CYS A 300 15.02 9.42 -4.30
N LEU A 301 14.87 8.87 -5.51
CA LEU A 301 15.13 7.47 -5.79
C LEU A 301 15.59 7.34 -7.24
N SER A 302 16.62 6.54 -7.50
CA SER A 302 17.15 6.39 -8.86
C SER A 302 16.10 5.80 -9.82
N LEU A 303 15.28 4.86 -9.35
CA LEU A 303 14.14 4.32 -10.08
C LEU A 303 13.11 5.40 -10.48
N LEU A 304 13.04 6.53 -9.76
CA LEU A 304 12.18 7.67 -10.11
C LEU A 304 12.90 8.72 -10.97
N GLY A 305 14.18 8.50 -11.30
CA GLY A 305 15.01 9.47 -12.02
C GLY A 305 15.39 10.71 -11.19
N THR A 306 15.17 10.68 -9.88
CA THR A 306 15.39 11.82 -8.96
C THR A 306 16.64 11.67 -8.09
N TRP A 307 17.44 10.63 -8.34
CA TRP A 307 18.70 10.35 -7.65
C TRP A 307 19.70 9.62 -8.55
N SER A 308 20.98 9.67 -8.22
CA SER A 308 22.02 8.90 -8.91
C SER A 308 21.89 7.40 -8.66
N GLY A 309 22.09 6.58 -9.69
CA GLY A 309 22.06 5.12 -9.60
C GLY A 309 21.37 4.48 -10.80
N PRO A 310 21.10 3.16 -10.77
CA PRO A 310 20.32 2.48 -11.80
C PRO A 310 18.92 3.11 -11.91
N GLY A 311 18.63 3.68 -13.09
CA GLY A 311 17.38 4.36 -13.37
C GLY A 311 16.23 3.41 -13.68
N TRP A 312 15.06 3.98 -13.95
CA TRP A 312 13.91 3.25 -14.48
C TRP A 312 14.26 2.52 -15.78
N VAL A 313 13.92 1.23 -15.87
CA VAL A 313 14.09 0.44 -17.09
C VAL A 313 12.72 0.20 -17.73
N ALA A 314 12.50 0.82 -18.89
CA ALA A 314 11.26 0.71 -19.64
C ALA A 314 10.84 -0.75 -19.87
N GLY A 315 9.58 -1.06 -19.59
CA GLY A 315 9.00 -2.40 -19.74
C GLY A 315 9.41 -3.44 -18.69
N LYS A 316 10.30 -3.09 -17.75
CA LYS A 316 10.84 -4.03 -16.74
C LYS A 316 10.68 -3.55 -15.30
N SER A 317 10.92 -2.27 -15.04
CA SER A 317 10.75 -1.71 -13.72
C SER A 317 9.28 -1.67 -13.32
N THR A 318 8.99 -1.84 -12.03
CA THR A 318 7.62 -1.91 -11.51
C THR A 318 7.37 -0.94 -10.37
N LEU A 319 6.10 -0.59 -10.15
CA LEU A 319 5.68 0.18 -8.97
C LEU A 319 6.00 -0.56 -7.67
N LEU A 320 5.86 -1.89 -7.66
CA LEU A 320 6.23 -2.71 -6.50
C LEU A 320 7.69 -2.51 -6.11
N GLN A 321 8.61 -2.48 -7.09
CA GLN A 321 10.03 -2.21 -6.83
C GLN A 321 10.24 -0.81 -6.23
N VAL A 322 9.54 0.21 -6.73
CA VAL A 322 9.60 1.57 -6.16
C VAL A 322 9.18 1.57 -4.69
N LEU A 323 8.04 0.93 -4.37
CA LEU A 323 7.50 0.86 -3.01
C LEU A 323 8.46 0.11 -2.06
N ILE A 324 9.00 -1.03 -2.51
CA ILE A 324 9.99 -1.81 -1.74
C ILE A 324 11.29 -1.02 -1.56
N SER A 325 11.75 -0.28 -2.57
CA SER A 325 12.95 0.56 -2.45
C SER A 325 12.77 1.70 -1.45
N ILE A 326 11.60 2.34 -1.40
CA ILE A 326 11.30 3.34 -0.36
C ILE A 326 11.36 2.69 1.03
N GLN A 327 10.70 1.54 1.21
CA GLN A 327 10.67 0.82 2.48
C GLN A 327 12.08 0.37 2.92
N SER A 328 12.90 -0.15 2.02
CA SER A 328 14.17 -0.81 2.35
C SER A 328 15.38 0.12 2.36
N MET A 329 15.41 1.14 1.49
CA MET A 329 16.61 1.99 1.32
C MET A 329 16.44 3.37 1.95
N ILE A 330 15.23 3.91 1.96
CA ILE A 330 14.98 5.26 2.48
C ILE A 330 14.63 5.18 3.96
N LEU A 331 13.71 4.30 4.36
CA LEU A 331 13.32 4.11 5.76
C LEU A 331 14.30 3.18 6.49
N CYS A 332 15.59 3.54 6.51
CA CYS A 332 16.68 2.73 7.06
C CYS A 332 17.10 3.13 8.49
N ASP A 333 17.98 2.34 9.12
CA ASP A 333 18.43 2.52 10.52
C ASP A 333 19.27 3.81 10.73
N GLU A 334 20.24 4.06 9.84
CA GLU A 334 21.09 5.24 9.87
C GLU A 334 20.82 6.18 8.68
N PRO A 335 19.71 6.93 8.67
CA PRO A 335 19.32 7.76 7.54
C PRO A 335 20.27 8.93 7.26
N TYR A 336 21.14 9.28 8.21
CA TYR A 336 22.21 10.27 7.99
C TYR A 336 23.13 9.87 6.83
N LEU A 337 23.38 8.57 6.66
CA LEU A 337 24.29 8.04 5.63
C LEU A 337 23.73 8.16 4.21
N ASN A 338 22.44 8.45 4.06
CA ASN A 338 21.81 8.65 2.76
C ASN A 338 22.20 10.00 2.10
N GLU A 339 22.82 10.92 2.84
CA GLU A 339 23.32 12.17 2.26
C GLU A 339 24.64 11.89 1.49
N PRO A 340 24.80 12.41 0.26
CA PRO A 340 26.01 12.21 -0.52
C PRO A 340 27.26 12.68 0.22
N GLY A 341 28.25 11.78 0.30
CA GLY A 341 29.54 12.04 0.95
C GLY A 341 29.60 11.65 2.42
N TRP A 342 28.50 11.24 3.05
CA TRP A 342 28.46 10.87 4.48
C TRP A 342 28.39 9.35 4.72
N ALA A 343 28.54 8.53 3.68
CA ALA A 343 28.37 7.07 3.76
C ALA A 343 29.33 6.38 4.76
N ASN A 344 30.47 6.99 5.10
CA ASN A 344 31.45 6.45 6.03
C ASN A 344 31.29 6.96 7.49
N ASP A 345 30.28 7.79 7.76
CA ASP A 345 30.08 8.46 9.04
C ASP A 345 29.09 7.70 9.95
N ALA A 346 29.05 6.37 9.82
CA ALA A 346 28.20 5.49 10.62
C ALA A 346 28.56 5.61 12.11
N ASP A 347 27.52 5.61 12.97
CA ASP A 347 27.63 5.75 14.43
C ASP A 347 28.45 6.99 14.90
N THR A 348 28.52 8.03 14.08
CA THR A 348 29.04 9.33 14.53
C THR A 348 28.03 10.03 15.45
N PRO A 349 28.46 10.96 16.33
CA PRO A 349 27.53 11.79 17.11
C PRO A 349 26.48 12.51 16.26
N GLN A 350 26.84 12.87 15.02
CA GLN A 350 25.99 13.50 14.03
C GLN A 350 24.91 12.53 13.54
N SER A 351 25.30 11.30 13.15
CA SER A 351 24.34 10.24 12.77
C SER A 351 23.35 9.96 13.89
N ARG A 352 23.83 9.78 15.13
CA ARG A 352 22.96 9.54 16.29
C ARG A 352 22.01 10.71 16.58
N SER A 353 22.49 11.94 16.50
CA SER A 353 21.66 13.14 16.72
C SER A 353 20.63 13.33 15.60
N TYR A 354 20.97 12.95 14.36
CA TYR A 354 20.03 12.91 13.24
C TYR A 354 18.91 11.88 13.50
N SER A 355 19.25 10.66 13.90
CA SER A 355 18.27 9.62 14.25
C SER A 355 17.39 10.03 15.44
N ALA A 356 17.93 10.71 16.46
CA ALA A 356 17.14 11.26 17.56
C ALA A 356 16.14 12.33 17.06
N ASN A 357 16.57 13.23 16.17
CA ASN A 357 15.69 14.22 15.56
C ASN A 357 14.58 13.57 14.72
N VAL A 358 14.90 12.53 13.95
CA VAL A 358 13.91 11.77 13.17
C VAL A 358 12.86 11.14 14.09
N ARG A 359 13.26 10.46 15.18
CA ARG A 359 12.33 9.88 16.16
C ARG A 359 11.34 10.93 16.69
N ARG A 360 11.83 12.13 17.02
CA ARG A 360 10.98 13.26 17.45
C ARG A 360 9.96 13.65 16.39
N MET A 361 10.37 13.76 15.12
CA MET A 361 9.46 14.06 14.01
C MET A 361 8.45 12.94 13.76
N VAL A 362 8.86 11.68 13.90
CA VAL A 362 8.03 10.48 13.71
C VAL A 362 6.92 10.41 14.77
N VAL A 363 7.27 10.53 16.05
CA VAL A 363 6.28 10.53 17.13
C VAL A 363 5.26 11.64 16.92
N LYS A 364 5.74 12.84 16.59
CA LYS A 364 4.88 14.02 16.40
C LYS A 364 3.96 13.94 15.19
N THR A 365 4.47 13.53 14.03
CA THR A 365 3.74 13.62 12.75
C THR A 365 3.23 12.27 12.30
N ALA A 366 4.13 11.29 12.12
CA ALA A 366 3.82 10.00 11.52
C ALA A 366 3.04 9.07 12.46
N MET A 367 2.99 9.39 13.76
CA MET A 367 2.17 8.70 14.76
C MET A 367 1.05 9.59 15.29
N LEU A 368 1.38 10.57 16.15
CA LEU A 368 0.39 11.39 16.83
C LEU A 368 -0.44 12.24 15.86
N GLY A 369 0.21 12.94 14.93
CA GLY A 369 -0.47 13.74 13.91
C GLY A 369 -1.43 12.92 13.06
N ASN A 370 -1.01 11.73 12.62
CA ASN A 370 -1.85 10.79 11.88
C ASN A 370 -3.02 10.22 12.72
N LEU A 371 -2.89 10.12 14.04
CA LEU A 371 -4.01 9.70 14.90
C LEU A 371 -4.99 10.84 15.19
N GLN A 372 -4.48 12.07 15.35
CA GLN A 372 -5.29 13.26 15.60
C GLN A 372 -6.08 13.68 14.35
N ASN A 373 -5.43 13.65 13.19
CA ASN A 373 -6.04 13.97 11.90
C ASN A 373 -5.76 12.85 10.90
N PRO A 374 -6.48 11.71 11.00
CA PRO A 374 -6.25 10.57 10.12
C PRO A 374 -6.46 10.94 8.66
N PRO A 375 -5.43 10.82 7.80
CA PRO A 375 -5.58 11.10 6.39
C PRO A 375 -6.46 10.06 5.72
N GLU A 376 -7.49 10.53 5.00
CA GLU A 376 -8.30 9.70 4.11
C GLU A 376 -7.47 9.25 2.90
N PRO A 377 -7.64 8.02 2.40
CA PRO A 377 -8.59 6.97 2.83
C PRO A 377 -8.03 6.00 3.89
N PHE A 378 -6.94 6.34 4.58
CA PHE A 378 -6.21 5.41 5.46
C PHE A 378 -6.64 5.45 6.94
N ARG A 379 -7.72 6.16 7.26
CA ARG A 379 -8.17 6.37 8.64
C ARG A 379 -8.28 5.06 9.43
N ASP A 380 -8.96 4.06 8.86
CA ASP A 380 -9.18 2.78 9.54
C ASP A 380 -7.90 1.93 9.62
N ILE A 381 -7.03 2.02 8.60
CA ILE A 381 -5.71 1.36 8.61
C ILE A 381 -4.86 1.91 9.75
N ILE A 382 -4.77 3.23 9.84
CA ILE A 382 -3.95 3.92 10.84
C ILE A 382 -4.46 3.58 12.25
N ARG A 383 -5.77 3.72 12.50
CA ARG A 383 -6.34 3.39 13.82
C ARG A 383 -6.10 1.93 14.19
N THR A 384 -6.30 1.01 13.26
CA THR A 384 -6.14 -0.42 13.54
C THR A 384 -4.67 -0.81 13.73
N HIS A 385 -3.75 -0.25 12.94
CA HIS A 385 -2.31 -0.43 13.12
C HIS A 385 -1.88 -0.01 14.54
N PHE A 386 -2.24 1.20 14.96
CA PHE A 386 -1.89 1.71 16.29
C PHE A 386 -2.58 0.95 17.42
N ARG A 387 -3.83 0.49 17.24
CA ARG A 387 -4.55 -0.34 18.21
C ARG A 387 -3.88 -1.71 18.40
N LEU A 388 -3.62 -2.43 17.30
CA LEU A 388 -3.02 -3.77 17.35
C LEU A 388 -1.58 -3.75 17.90
N LYS A 389 -0.84 -2.67 17.65
CA LYS A 389 0.55 -2.51 18.10
C LYS A 389 0.71 -1.67 19.37
N ALA A 390 -0.39 -1.31 20.05
CA ALA A 390 -0.38 -0.33 21.15
C ALA A 390 0.66 -0.64 22.25
N GLN A 391 0.72 -1.89 22.70
CA GLN A 391 1.68 -2.33 23.72
C GLN A 391 3.14 -2.24 23.24
N SER A 392 3.41 -2.69 22.00
CA SER A 392 4.74 -2.64 21.38
C SER A 392 5.20 -1.19 21.20
N ILE A 393 4.30 -0.32 20.73
CA ILE A 393 4.57 1.11 20.54
C ILE A 393 4.80 1.79 21.89
N CYS A 394 4.05 1.46 22.95
CA CYS A 394 4.31 2.02 24.28
C CYS A 394 5.73 1.72 24.77
N LYS A 395 6.22 0.49 24.59
CA LYS A 395 7.60 0.10 24.93
C LYS A 395 8.63 0.88 24.09
N GLN A 396 8.39 0.98 22.78
CA GLN A 396 9.24 1.76 21.87
C GLN A 396 9.33 3.23 22.30
N LEU A 397 8.21 3.85 22.68
CA LEU A 397 8.19 5.26 23.11
C LEU A 397 9.01 5.48 24.39
N ASP A 398 8.96 4.55 25.35
CA ASP A 398 9.80 4.63 26.56
C ASP A 398 11.29 4.51 26.21
N GLU A 399 11.64 3.59 25.32
CA GLU A 399 13.02 3.43 24.85
C GLU A 399 13.52 4.68 24.11
N TRP A 400 12.70 5.23 23.21
CA TRP A 400 13.06 6.43 22.45
C TRP A 400 13.18 7.67 23.34
N LEU A 401 12.32 7.79 24.35
CA LEU A 401 12.42 8.86 25.34
C LEU A 401 13.71 8.75 26.16
N GLY A 402 14.12 7.52 26.53
CA GLY A 402 15.39 7.29 27.23
C GLY A 402 16.64 7.52 26.36
N LYS A 403 16.52 7.42 25.04
CA LYS A 403 17.61 7.64 24.06
C LYS A 403 17.66 9.08 23.51
N ASP A 404 16.73 9.94 23.90
CA ASP A 404 16.65 11.30 23.34
C ASP A 404 17.80 12.19 23.84
N ASP A 405 18.27 13.08 22.97
CA ASP A 405 19.39 13.98 23.26
C ASP A 405 18.96 15.34 23.85
N GLY A 406 17.65 15.53 24.10
CA GLY A 406 17.09 16.74 24.68
C GLY A 406 17.12 17.97 23.78
N LYS A 407 17.66 17.86 22.56
CA LYS A 407 17.77 18.98 21.61
C LYS A 407 16.42 19.30 20.99
N SER A 408 16.22 20.55 20.59
CA SER A 408 15.04 20.98 19.84
C SER A 408 14.89 20.22 18.51
N THR A 409 13.65 19.96 18.11
CA THR A 409 13.33 19.33 16.81
C THR A 409 13.69 20.27 15.67
N GLN A 410 14.57 19.81 14.78
CA GLN A 410 15.04 20.54 13.61
C GLN A 410 14.25 20.09 12.38
N GLY A 411 13.53 21.04 11.77
CA GLY A 411 12.91 20.88 10.45
C GLY A 411 13.84 21.35 9.32
N GLU A 412 13.36 21.37 8.08
CA GLU A 412 14.14 21.81 6.91
C GLU A 412 14.33 23.34 6.86
N PHE A 413 13.27 24.09 7.18
CA PHE A 413 13.28 25.56 7.16
C PHE A 413 13.46 26.20 8.56
N GLY A 414 14.02 25.44 9.50
CA GLY A 414 14.28 25.94 10.85
C GLY A 414 15.45 26.92 10.84
N VAL A 415 15.16 28.23 10.91
CA VAL A 415 16.11 29.26 11.31
C VAL A 415 16.86 28.76 12.55
N ARG A 416 18.19 28.77 12.51
CA ARG A 416 19.02 28.59 13.71
C ARG A 416 18.66 29.71 14.68
N ASN A 417 17.73 29.46 15.60
CA ASN A 417 17.63 30.27 16.81
C ASN A 417 18.80 29.87 17.70
N GLU A 418 19.95 30.52 17.48
CA GLU A 418 20.98 30.68 18.49
C GLU A 418 20.42 31.58 19.60
N GLY A 419 19.56 31.00 20.45
CA GLY A 419 18.88 31.76 21.50
C GLY A 419 17.51 31.20 21.86
N ALA A 420 17.45 29.98 22.39
CA ALA A 420 16.29 29.52 23.14
C ALA A 420 16.76 28.69 24.34
N SER A 421 16.82 29.37 25.49
CA SER A 421 16.94 28.80 26.81
C SER A 421 15.85 27.75 27.07
N GLN A 422 16.24 26.55 27.51
CA GLN A 422 15.46 25.63 28.35
C GLN A 422 13.96 25.43 28.03
N SER A 423 13.56 25.28 26.76
CA SER A 423 12.23 24.72 26.44
C SER A 423 12.39 23.27 26.00
N SER A 424 11.75 22.33 26.69
CA SER A 424 11.73 20.90 26.30
C SER A 424 11.39 20.77 24.81
N ASN A 425 12.05 19.86 24.11
CA ASN A 425 11.84 19.61 22.67
C ASN A 425 10.45 19.05 22.29
N GLY A 426 9.54 18.93 23.26
CA GLY A 426 8.16 18.49 23.08
C GLY A 426 7.97 16.98 23.08
N LEU A 427 9.05 16.18 22.96
CA LEU A 427 8.94 14.72 22.83
C LEU A 427 8.20 14.07 24.00
N GLY A 428 8.52 14.45 25.23
CA GLY A 428 7.86 13.89 26.41
C GLY A 428 6.34 14.17 26.45
N ALA A 429 5.92 15.35 25.99
CA ALA A 429 4.50 15.69 25.88
C ALA A 429 3.83 14.90 24.75
N ASP A 430 4.48 14.81 23.58
CA ASP A 430 3.98 14.04 22.43
C ASP A 430 3.86 12.54 22.78
N VAL A 431 4.84 11.96 23.50
CA VAL A 431 4.82 10.58 24.00
C VAL A 431 3.66 10.36 24.97
N THR A 432 3.46 11.28 25.92
CA THR A 432 2.39 11.17 26.91
C THR A 432 1.01 11.19 26.25
N GLU A 433 0.81 12.10 25.31
CA GLU A 433 -0.44 12.21 24.57
C GLU A 433 -0.67 11.00 23.66
N LEU A 434 0.37 10.53 22.96
CA LEU A 434 0.28 9.33 22.13
C LEU A 434 -0.11 8.10 22.97
N LYS A 435 0.53 7.88 24.12
CA LYS A 435 0.16 6.80 25.05
C LYS A 435 -1.28 6.93 25.54
N ARG A 436 -1.77 8.14 25.79
CA ARG A 436 -3.18 8.38 26.15
C ARG A 436 -4.11 7.94 25.02
N MET A 437 -3.82 8.32 23.77
CA MET A 437 -4.61 7.92 22.60
C MET A 437 -4.59 6.41 22.36
N LEU A 438 -3.43 5.76 22.52
CA LEU A 438 -3.30 4.31 22.39
C LEU A 438 -4.19 3.56 23.39
N ARG A 439 -4.23 3.99 24.66
CA ARG A 439 -5.13 3.41 25.67
C ARG A 439 -6.61 3.59 25.31
N VAL A 440 -6.98 4.72 24.72
CA VAL A 440 -8.35 4.95 24.23
C VAL A 440 -8.67 3.98 23.10
N LEU A 441 -7.77 3.78 22.14
CA LEU A 441 -7.94 2.82 21.04
C LEU A 441 -8.01 1.36 21.52
N GLU A 442 -7.22 0.98 22.53
CA GLU A 442 -7.30 -0.36 23.14
C GLU A 442 -8.62 -0.58 23.88
N ALA A 443 -9.20 0.48 24.45
CA ALA A 443 -10.49 0.42 25.14
C ALA A 443 -11.68 0.43 24.17
N GLU A 444 -11.49 0.79 22.90
CA GLU A 444 -12.52 0.61 21.87
C GLU A 444 -12.81 -0.88 21.75
N LYS A 445 -14.08 -1.27 21.95
CA LYS A 445 -14.56 -2.63 21.70
C LYS A 445 -15.25 -2.67 20.34
N SER A 446 -15.26 -3.86 19.72
CA SER A 446 -16.10 -4.15 18.56
C SER A 446 -17.54 -3.68 18.85
N LYS A 447 -18.08 -2.79 18.01
CA LYS A 447 -19.46 -2.30 18.11
C LYS A 447 -20.40 -3.21 17.35
#